data_AF-A0A0M8WG08-F1
#
_entry.id   AF-A0A0M8WG08-F1
#
_cell.length_a   1.000
_cell.length_b   1.000
_cell.length_c   1.000
_cell.angle_alpha   90.00
_cell.angle_beta   90.00
_cell.angle_gamma   90.00
#
_symmetry.space_group_name_H-M   'P 1'
#
loop_
_entity.id
_entity.type
_entity.pdbx_description
1 polymer ?
#
loop_
_entity_poly.entity_id
_entity_poly.type
_entity_poly.pdbx_seq_one_letter_code
_entity_poly.pdbx_strand_id
1 'polypeptide(L)'
;MTTSTTNAHQRAADAIAPMWAKLLNTDVSRITGSTDFFTEGGHSLSAMLLVTQVAQELGKSVPLFALVENPTLTAFVDCVLRAEDVTEVVEERAPDGSTTQTERLLGYNEPERRKTRNQRFEHYYAKAIGSAAHAEFCEQVYGRNLGQHGMADVGQIDRMLGLLDPKEGDTILDMGCGYGLISKYIAEQTGARVIGVDLSASGIAYAQRLAESDSRLSFEVQDANDLTFPPGTFTHIISIDTVYYAASLKSLLRRFQEIGTEDLRVGIVRTFPIRTFTPETWSPERTELATLLRELFGSHQCVDLSREENAHWKKKVEVLESLRERFAAEGSQDLFEFRYAEAAYEAGIEQYRYLFVARKA
;
A
#
# COMPACT_ATOMS: atom_id res chain seq x y z
N MET A 1 -42.60 19.27 -11.69
CA MET A 1 -41.68 18.11 -11.81
C MET A 1 -40.31 18.36 -11.17
N THR A 2 -39.86 19.60 -10.97
CA THR A 2 -38.55 19.93 -10.35
C THR A 2 -38.45 19.63 -8.85
N THR A 3 -39.54 19.79 -8.07
CA THR A 3 -39.54 19.58 -6.61
C THR A 3 -39.39 18.11 -6.17
N SER A 4 -39.76 17.15 -7.01
CA SER A 4 -39.65 15.71 -6.71
C SER A 4 -38.21 15.20 -6.85
N THR A 5 -37.51 15.65 -7.91
CA THR A 5 -36.12 15.26 -8.20
C THR A 5 -35.15 15.86 -7.18
N THR A 6 -35.34 17.13 -6.77
CA THR A 6 -34.53 17.76 -5.71
C THR A 6 -34.66 17.04 -4.37
N ASN A 7 -35.85 16.51 -4.06
CA ASN A 7 -36.11 15.77 -2.81
C ASN A 7 -35.45 14.36 -2.84
N ALA A 8 -35.47 13.66 -3.97
CA ALA A 8 -34.76 12.39 -4.12
C ALA A 8 -33.24 12.56 -3.98
N HIS A 9 -32.68 13.60 -4.63
CA HIS A 9 -31.26 13.91 -4.56
C HIS A 9 -30.81 14.30 -3.15
N GLN A 10 -31.60 15.11 -2.43
CA GLN A 10 -31.27 15.46 -1.05
C GLN A 10 -31.29 14.23 -0.13
N ARG A 11 -32.31 13.36 -0.24
CA ARG A 11 -32.40 12.14 0.57
C ARG A 11 -31.23 11.17 0.33
N ALA A 12 -30.83 10.99 -0.93
CA ALA A 12 -29.67 10.16 -1.26
C ALA A 12 -28.37 10.77 -0.73
N ALA A 13 -28.20 12.09 -0.85
CA ALA A 13 -27.05 12.79 -0.29
C ALA A 13 -26.99 12.67 1.25
N ASP A 14 -28.12 12.82 1.94
CA ASP A 14 -28.20 12.71 3.41
C ASP A 14 -27.90 11.28 3.90
N ALA A 15 -28.19 10.26 3.09
CA ALA A 15 -27.85 8.87 3.39
C ALA A 15 -26.37 8.56 3.11
N ILE A 16 -25.80 9.11 2.03
CA ILE A 16 -24.42 8.82 1.59
C ILE A 16 -23.39 9.65 2.36
N ALA A 17 -23.68 10.91 2.71
CA ALA A 17 -22.73 11.79 3.38
C ALA A 17 -22.17 11.23 4.71
N PRO A 18 -22.95 10.55 5.58
CA PRO A 18 -22.42 9.89 6.77
C PRO A 18 -21.45 8.73 6.46
N MET A 19 -21.76 7.91 5.45
CA MET A 19 -20.86 6.83 4.99
C MET A 19 -19.53 7.41 4.53
N TRP A 20 -19.62 8.45 3.70
CA TRP A 20 -18.51 9.22 3.16
C TRP A 20 -17.66 9.81 4.29
N ALA A 21 -18.26 10.51 5.25
CA ALA A 21 -17.58 11.12 6.39
C ALA A 21 -16.84 10.09 7.25
N LYS A 22 -17.50 8.96 7.55
CA LYS A 22 -16.92 7.85 8.30
C LYS A 22 -15.70 7.27 7.60
N LEU A 23 -15.81 7.03 6.29
CA LEU A 23 -14.72 6.47 5.47
C LEU A 23 -13.52 7.40 5.34
N LEU A 24 -13.75 8.71 5.40
CA LEU A 24 -12.71 9.73 5.35
C LEU A 24 -12.21 10.15 6.74
N ASN A 25 -12.73 9.54 7.80
CA ASN A 25 -12.43 9.90 9.19
C ASN A 25 -12.57 11.41 9.45
N THR A 26 -13.67 12.00 8.97
CA THR A 26 -13.97 13.42 9.08
C THR A 26 -15.38 13.65 9.61
N ASP A 27 -15.68 14.88 10.00
CA ASP A 27 -17.02 15.24 10.47
C ASP A 27 -17.98 15.37 9.29
N VAL A 28 -19.20 14.83 9.41
CA VAL A 28 -20.22 14.87 8.36
C VAL A 28 -20.57 16.30 7.94
N SER A 29 -20.44 17.28 8.84
CA SER A 29 -20.65 18.70 8.54
C SER A 29 -19.64 19.27 7.54
N ARG A 30 -18.51 18.60 7.32
CA ARG A 30 -17.52 18.97 6.30
C ARG A 30 -17.85 18.40 4.92
N ILE A 31 -18.75 17.42 4.84
CA ILE A 31 -19.14 16.79 3.59
C ILE A 31 -20.25 17.61 2.94
N THR A 32 -19.88 18.39 1.94
CA THR A 32 -20.76 19.20 1.07
C THR A 32 -20.91 18.56 -0.31
N GLY A 33 -21.87 19.05 -1.10
CA GLY A 33 -22.12 18.52 -2.46
C GLY A 33 -20.89 18.55 -3.40
N SER A 34 -19.98 19.50 -3.23
CA SER A 34 -18.74 19.63 -4.01
C SER A 34 -17.55 18.91 -3.39
N THR A 35 -17.75 18.18 -2.29
CA THR A 35 -16.67 17.48 -1.58
C THR A 35 -16.22 16.29 -2.40
N ASP A 36 -14.96 16.32 -2.84
CA ASP A 36 -14.34 15.29 -3.66
C ASP A 36 -13.80 14.15 -2.77
N PHE A 37 -14.23 12.92 -3.04
CA PHE A 37 -13.93 11.74 -2.23
C PHE A 37 -12.43 11.53 -2.07
N PHE A 38 -11.69 11.62 -3.17
CA PHE A 38 -10.27 11.28 -3.21
C PHE A 38 -9.40 12.43 -2.70
N THR A 39 -9.81 13.67 -2.98
CA THR A 39 -9.12 14.87 -2.49
C THR A 39 -9.18 14.97 -0.97
N GLU A 40 -10.29 14.53 -0.36
CA GLU A 40 -10.47 14.48 1.10
C GLU A 40 -9.86 13.23 1.76
N GLY A 41 -9.02 12.48 1.05
CA GLY A 41 -8.27 11.34 1.59
C GLY A 41 -8.90 9.97 1.32
N GLY A 42 -9.95 9.92 0.51
CA GLY A 42 -10.56 8.69 0.05
C GLY A 42 -9.65 7.94 -0.91
N HIS A 43 -9.79 6.62 -0.92
CA HIS A 43 -8.91 5.72 -1.64
C HIS A 43 -9.64 4.52 -2.20
N SER A 44 -9.01 3.73 -3.08
CA SER A 44 -9.67 2.60 -3.76
C SER A 44 -10.38 1.66 -2.78
N LEU A 45 -9.78 1.41 -1.62
CA LEU A 45 -10.42 0.62 -0.56
C LEU A 45 -11.63 1.32 0.07
N SER A 46 -11.54 2.59 0.50
CA SER A 46 -12.70 3.29 1.07
C SER A 46 -13.77 3.58 0.04
N ALA A 47 -13.40 3.80 -1.22
CA ALA A 47 -14.29 3.94 -2.37
C ALA A 47 -15.08 2.64 -2.62
N MET A 48 -14.41 1.48 -2.55
CA MET A 48 -15.09 0.19 -2.63
C MET A 48 -16.06 0.00 -1.46
N LEU A 49 -15.61 0.31 -0.24
CA LEU A 49 -16.47 0.24 0.94
C LEU A 49 -17.68 1.17 0.83
N LEU A 50 -17.53 2.34 0.19
CA LEU A 50 -18.64 3.24 -0.10
C LEU A 50 -19.64 2.60 -1.05
N VAL A 51 -19.20 2.09 -2.21
CA VAL A 51 -20.14 1.49 -3.18
C VAL A 51 -20.80 0.22 -2.62
N THR A 52 -20.10 -0.55 -1.78
CA THR A 52 -20.67 -1.69 -1.05
C THR A 52 -21.72 -1.25 -0.04
N GLN A 53 -21.45 -0.21 0.76
CA GLN A 53 -22.43 0.34 1.70
C GLN A 53 -23.65 0.92 0.97
N VAL A 54 -23.45 1.59 -0.17
CA VAL A 54 -24.54 2.07 -1.02
C VAL A 54 -25.39 0.90 -1.54
N ALA A 55 -24.76 -0.19 -1.98
CA ALA A 55 -25.50 -1.38 -2.41
C ALA A 55 -26.31 -1.99 -1.26
N GLN A 56 -25.75 -2.03 -0.04
CA GLN A 56 -26.39 -2.60 1.15
C GLN A 56 -27.53 -1.73 1.69
N GLU A 57 -27.32 -0.42 1.82
CA GLU A 57 -28.26 0.49 2.47
C GLU A 57 -29.28 1.10 1.51
N LEU A 58 -28.89 1.35 0.25
CA LEU A 58 -29.76 1.97 -0.75
C LEU A 58 -30.25 0.97 -1.80
N GLY A 59 -29.74 -0.26 -1.82
CA GLY A 59 -30.13 -1.27 -2.82
C GLY A 59 -29.68 -0.93 -4.23
N LYS A 60 -28.62 -0.12 -4.40
CA LYS A 60 -28.15 0.39 -5.70
C LYS A 60 -26.80 -0.21 -6.10
N SER A 61 -26.72 -0.83 -7.28
CA SER A 61 -25.45 -1.34 -7.82
C SER A 61 -24.73 -0.23 -8.59
N VAL A 62 -23.76 0.40 -7.93
CA VAL A 62 -22.94 1.43 -8.57
C VAL A 62 -21.56 0.84 -8.83
N PRO A 63 -21.09 0.78 -10.10
CA PRO A 63 -19.73 0.34 -10.37
C PRO A 63 -18.76 1.31 -9.70
N LEU A 64 -17.68 0.80 -9.09
CA LEU A 64 -16.69 1.63 -8.41
C LEU A 64 -16.18 2.78 -9.30
N PHE A 65 -16.05 2.50 -10.59
CA PHE A 65 -15.60 3.45 -11.58
C PHE A 65 -16.50 4.70 -11.68
N ALA A 66 -17.80 4.61 -11.38
CA ALA A 66 -18.68 5.76 -11.35
C ALA A 66 -18.27 6.78 -10.28
N LEU A 67 -17.80 6.35 -9.11
CA LEU A 67 -17.24 7.24 -8.08
C LEU A 67 -15.91 7.87 -8.54
N VAL A 68 -15.08 7.11 -9.25
CA VAL A 68 -13.81 7.63 -9.79
C VAL A 68 -14.04 8.74 -10.82
N GLU A 69 -15.02 8.58 -11.71
CA GLU A 69 -15.36 9.60 -12.71
C GLU A 69 -16.15 10.78 -12.13
N ASN A 70 -16.91 10.52 -11.07
CA ASN A 70 -17.83 11.49 -10.46
C ASN A 70 -17.52 11.62 -8.97
N PRO A 71 -16.32 12.11 -8.60
CA PRO A 71 -15.80 11.99 -7.25
C PRO A 71 -16.43 12.95 -6.24
N THR A 72 -17.26 13.92 -6.67
CA THR A 72 -17.96 14.79 -5.74
C THR A 72 -19.24 14.15 -5.23
N LEU A 73 -19.64 14.43 -3.98
CA LEU A 73 -20.87 13.86 -3.40
C LEU A 73 -22.07 14.03 -4.33
N THR A 74 -22.29 15.23 -4.86
CA THR A 74 -23.41 15.50 -5.76
C THR A 74 -23.32 14.66 -7.04
N ALA A 75 -22.15 14.60 -7.68
CA ALA A 75 -22.00 13.86 -8.92
C ALA A 75 -22.13 12.34 -8.72
N PHE A 76 -21.67 11.83 -7.58
CA PHE A 76 -21.83 10.43 -7.21
C PHE A 76 -23.28 10.08 -6.87
N VAL A 77 -24.01 10.92 -6.13
CA VAL A 77 -25.45 10.75 -5.88
C VAL A 77 -26.23 10.64 -7.18
N ASP A 78 -25.89 11.46 -8.16
CA ASP A 78 -26.45 11.41 -9.52
C ASP A 78 -26.25 10.03 -10.17
N CYS A 79 -25.09 9.40 -9.98
CA CYS A 79 -24.81 8.05 -10.46
C CYS A 79 -25.65 7.00 -9.71
N VAL A 80 -25.73 7.11 -8.38
CA VAL A 80 -26.50 6.21 -7.51
C VAL A 80 -27.98 6.22 -7.87
N LEU A 81 -28.55 7.39 -8.14
CA LEU A 81 -29.96 7.53 -8.52
C LEU A 81 -30.27 6.94 -9.89
N ARG A 82 -29.28 6.88 -10.80
CA ARG A 82 -29.41 6.28 -12.14
C ARG A 82 -29.08 4.78 -12.16
N ALA A 83 -28.51 4.25 -11.08
CA ALA A 83 -28.10 2.86 -10.99
C ALA A 83 -29.28 1.89 -10.85
N GLU A 84 -29.06 0.68 -11.33
CA GLU A 84 -30.00 -0.43 -11.22
C GLU A 84 -30.16 -0.89 -9.77
N ASP A 85 -31.37 -1.37 -9.44
CA ASP A 85 -31.66 -1.95 -8.14
C ASP A 85 -31.04 -3.35 -8.03
N VAL A 86 -30.51 -3.69 -6.85
CA VAL A 86 -29.91 -5.00 -6.56
C VAL A 86 -30.83 -5.77 -5.65
N THR A 87 -31.15 -7.01 -6.03
CA THR A 87 -32.03 -7.89 -5.22
C THR A 87 -31.28 -8.63 -4.11
N GLU A 88 -29.97 -8.88 -4.27
CA GLU A 88 -29.10 -9.48 -3.25
C GLU A 88 -27.67 -8.94 -3.35
N VAL A 89 -27.12 -8.48 -2.23
CA VAL A 89 -25.69 -8.15 -2.10
C VAL A 89 -25.00 -9.35 -1.45
N VAL A 90 -24.29 -10.16 -2.24
CA VAL A 90 -23.52 -11.31 -1.72
C VAL A 90 -22.19 -10.80 -1.17
N GLU A 91 -22.05 -10.81 0.15
CA GLU A 91 -20.84 -10.36 0.83
C GLU A 91 -19.99 -11.54 1.29
N GLU A 92 -18.71 -11.55 0.91
CA GLU A 92 -17.78 -12.62 1.28
C GLU A 92 -17.46 -12.57 2.78
N ARG A 93 -17.72 -13.67 3.50
CA ARG A 93 -17.39 -13.83 4.93
C ARG A 93 -16.06 -14.55 5.13
N ALA A 94 -15.43 -14.31 6.27
CA ALA A 94 -14.27 -15.09 6.70
C ALA A 94 -14.66 -16.58 6.78
N PRO A 95 -13.71 -17.53 6.66
CA PRO A 95 -14.00 -18.96 6.73
C PRO A 95 -14.71 -19.41 8.01
N ASP A 96 -14.52 -18.68 9.11
CA ASP A 96 -15.18 -18.90 10.41
C ASP A 96 -16.53 -18.16 10.56
N GLY A 97 -16.95 -17.43 9.52
CA GLY A 97 -18.18 -16.63 9.48
C GLY A 97 -18.16 -15.35 10.31
N SER A 98 -17.05 -15.04 10.99
CA SER A 98 -16.97 -14.01 12.04
C SER A 98 -17.07 -12.58 11.55
N THR A 99 -16.57 -12.30 10.34
CA THR A 99 -16.49 -10.94 9.78
C THR A 99 -16.76 -10.95 8.29
N THR A 100 -17.34 -9.88 7.78
CA THR A 100 -17.48 -9.65 6.35
C THR A 100 -16.22 -9.04 5.73
N GLN A 101 -16.08 -9.10 4.41
CA GLN A 101 -14.98 -8.46 3.69
C GLN A 101 -14.95 -6.95 3.97
N THR A 102 -16.11 -6.28 3.98
CA THR A 102 -16.26 -4.86 4.29
C THR A 102 -15.77 -4.53 5.69
N GLU A 103 -16.18 -5.32 6.70
CA GLU A 103 -15.75 -5.14 8.10
C GLU A 103 -14.24 -5.33 8.27
N ARG A 104 -13.65 -6.32 7.59
CA ARG A 104 -12.19 -6.55 7.61
C ARG A 104 -11.42 -5.36 7.04
N LEU A 105 -11.96 -4.77 5.98
CA LEU A 105 -11.32 -3.70 5.23
C LEU A 105 -11.49 -2.33 5.91
N LEU A 106 -12.68 -2.03 6.47
CA LEU A 106 -12.91 -0.87 7.33
C LEU A 106 -12.01 -0.89 8.56
N GLY A 107 -11.88 -2.06 9.18
CA GLY A 107 -11.05 -2.25 10.37
C GLY A 107 -9.55 -2.23 10.09
N TYR A 108 -9.09 -2.31 8.83
CA TYR A 108 -7.69 -2.63 8.52
C TYR A 108 -6.69 -1.65 9.17
N ASN A 109 -7.05 -0.37 9.29
CA ASN A 109 -6.22 0.67 9.90
C ASN A 109 -6.69 1.10 11.30
N GLU A 110 -7.65 0.39 11.91
CA GLU A 110 -8.04 0.63 13.31
C GLU A 110 -6.88 0.35 14.28
N PRO A 111 -6.75 1.13 15.38
CA PRO A 111 -5.63 1.03 16.31
C PRO A 111 -5.33 -0.40 16.82
N GLU A 112 -6.35 -1.16 17.22
CA GLU A 112 -6.18 -2.51 17.76
C GLU A 112 -5.74 -3.53 16.69
N ARG A 113 -6.28 -3.41 15.47
CA ARG A 113 -5.89 -4.25 14.33
C ARG A 113 -4.48 -3.91 13.86
N ARG A 114 -4.11 -2.62 13.84
CA ARG A 114 -2.72 -2.17 13.62
C ARG A 114 -1.77 -2.80 14.64
N LYS A 115 -2.08 -2.70 15.92
CA LYS A 115 -1.26 -3.27 17.00
C LYS A 115 -1.04 -4.78 16.82
N THR A 116 -2.10 -5.53 16.55
CA THR A 116 -2.04 -6.98 16.32
C THR A 116 -1.19 -7.31 15.10
N ARG A 117 -1.37 -6.58 13.99
CA ARG A 117 -0.58 -6.74 12.76
C ARG A 117 0.90 -6.46 13.01
N ASN A 118 1.22 -5.36 13.68
CA ASN A 118 2.58 -4.96 13.99
C ASN A 118 3.29 -6.02 14.85
N GLN A 119 2.58 -6.62 15.82
CA GLN A 119 3.11 -7.74 16.60
C GLN A 119 3.42 -8.97 15.75
N ARG A 120 2.59 -9.29 14.74
CA ARG A 120 2.85 -10.39 13.80
C ARG A 120 4.09 -10.11 12.95
N PHE A 121 4.24 -8.90 12.44
CA PHE A 121 5.45 -8.50 11.69
C PHE A 121 6.69 -8.52 12.57
N GLU A 122 6.63 -8.00 13.80
CA GLU A 122 7.74 -8.04 14.73
C GLU A 122 8.18 -9.49 15.02
N HIS A 123 7.22 -10.39 15.23
CA HIS A 123 7.50 -11.81 15.39
C HIS A 123 8.15 -12.44 14.15
N TYR A 124 7.64 -12.12 12.97
CA TYR A 124 8.23 -12.54 11.70
C TYR A 124 9.67 -12.04 11.58
N TYR A 125 9.90 -10.75 11.80
CA TYR A 125 11.21 -10.11 11.68
C TYR A 125 12.22 -10.72 12.65
N ALA A 126 11.82 -10.99 13.89
CA ALA A 126 12.68 -11.63 14.88
C ALA A 126 13.10 -13.07 14.48
N LYS A 127 12.26 -13.79 13.74
CA LYS A 127 12.53 -15.19 13.33
C LYS A 127 13.26 -15.31 12.01
N ALA A 128 12.84 -14.56 10.98
CA ALA A 128 13.38 -14.74 9.63
C ALA A 128 14.89 -14.43 9.54
N ILE A 129 15.40 -13.49 10.34
CA ILE A 129 16.86 -13.18 10.42
C ILE A 129 17.70 -14.43 10.69
N GLY A 130 17.21 -15.30 11.57
CA GLY A 130 17.96 -16.46 12.06
C GLY A 130 17.77 -17.72 11.21
N SER A 131 16.85 -17.70 10.24
CA SER A 131 16.48 -18.90 9.49
C SER A 131 17.31 -19.05 8.21
N ALA A 132 18.12 -20.10 8.16
CA ALA A 132 18.85 -20.50 6.97
C ALA A 132 17.89 -20.95 5.85
N ALA A 133 16.78 -21.62 6.20
CA ALA A 133 15.75 -22.00 5.23
C ALA A 133 15.10 -20.75 4.59
N HIS A 134 14.85 -19.71 5.38
CA HIS A 134 14.32 -18.43 4.88
C HIS A 134 15.32 -17.70 3.99
N ALA A 135 16.59 -17.66 4.39
CA ALA A 135 17.65 -17.09 3.56
C ALA A 135 17.74 -17.80 2.19
N GLU A 136 17.72 -19.13 2.17
CA GLU A 136 17.73 -19.94 0.95
C GLU A 136 16.47 -19.68 0.10
N PHE A 137 15.29 -19.61 0.73
CA PHE A 137 14.05 -19.22 0.06
C PHE A 137 14.20 -17.85 -0.63
N CYS A 138 14.78 -16.86 0.05
CA CYS A 138 14.99 -15.53 -0.52
C CYS A 138 15.97 -15.56 -1.72
N GLU A 139 17.04 -16.34 -1.65
CA GLU A 139 17.96 -16.48 -2.80
C GLU A 139 17.27 -17.12 -4.00
N GLN A 140 16.53 -18.21 -3.80
CA GLN A 140 15.85 -18.92 -4.89
C GLN A 140 14.74 -18.09 -5.53
N VAL A 141 13.95 -17.35 -4.73
CA VAL A 141 12.84 -16.55 -5.24
C VAL A 141 13.31 -15.23 -5.86
N TYR A 142 14.09 -14.44 -5.14
CA TYR A 142 14.42 -13.06 -5.51
C TYR A 142 15.76 -12.94 -6.26
N GLY A 143 16.51 -14.03 -6.38
CA GLY A 143 17.86 -14.07 -6.98
C GLY A 143 18.97 -13.61 -6.03
N ARG A 144 18.62 -12.94 -4.93
CA ARG A 144 19.52 -12.53 -3.84
C ARG A 144 18.72 -12.37 -2.56
N ASN A 145 19.28 -12.83 -1.45
CA ASN A 145 18.72 -12.55 -0.13
C ASN A 145 19.02 -11.11 0.29
N LEU A 146 17.98 -10.28 0.25
CA LEU A 146 17.92 -8.94 0.83
C LEU A 146 16.87 -8.89 1.96
N GLY A 147 16.60 -10.03 2.60
CA GLY A 147 15.65 -10.14 3.70
C GLY A 147 14.19 -9.86 3.30
N GLN A 148 13.85 -10.10 2.03
CA GLN A 148 12.58 -9.66 1.46
C GLN A 148 11.37 -10.39 2.07
N HIS A 149 10.41 -9.59 2.54
CA HIS A 149 9.05 -10.05 2.82
C HIS A 149 8.13 -9.86 1.61
N GLY A 150 8.14 -8.64 1.05
CA GLY A 150 7.35 -8.24 -0.12
C GLY A 150 7.85 -8.83 -1.43
N MET A 151 7.67 -8.10 -2.54
CA MET A 151 7.80 -8.67 -3.89
C MET A 151 8.91 -8.04 -4.74
N ALA A 152 9.62 -7.06 -4.18
CA ALA A 152 10.73 -6.42 -4.86
C ALA A 152 11.93 -7.36 -4.98
N ASP A 153 12.12 -7.88 -6.19
CA ASP A 153 13.38 -8.50 -6.60
C ASP A 153 14.40 -7.43 -7.03
N VAL A 154 15.64 -7.88 -7.27
CA VAL A 154 16.75 -7.01 -7.68
C VAL A 154 16.44 -6.25 -8.97
N GLY A 155 15.78 -6.88 -9.95
CA GLY A 155 15.45 -6.24 -11.22
C GLY A 155 14.45 -5.09 -11.07
N GLN A 156 13.48 -5.24 -10.18
CA GLN A 156 12.55 -4.15 -9.84
C GLN A 156 13.24 -3.01 -9.08
N ILE A 157 14.15 -3.34 -8.15
CA ILE A 157 14.95 -2.34 -7.42
C ILE A 157 15.84 -1.56 -8.40
N ASP A 158 16.57 -2.25 -9.28
CA ASP A 158 17.43 -1.62 -10.28
C ASP A 158 16.64 -0.74 -11.25
N ARG A 159 15.44 -1.18 -11.65
CA ARG A 159 14.54 -0.36 -12.48
C ARG A 159 14.09 0.91 -11.76
N MET A 160 13.79 0.82 -10.46
CA MET A 160 13.47 2.00 -9.64
C MET A 160 14.68 2.95 -9.54
N LEU A 161 15.88 2.42 -9.27
CA LEU A 161 17.10 3.22 -9.20
C LEU A 161 17.43 3.89 -10.55
N GLY A 162 17.22 3.19 -11.67
CA GLY A 162 17.45 3.77 -13.00
C GLY A 162 16.52 4.95 -13.33
N LEU A 163 15.30 4.98 -12.76
CA LEU A 163 14.35 6.08 -12.95
C LEU A 163 14.57 7.22 -11.96
N LEU A 164 14.95 6.90 -10.72
CA LEU A 164 15.25 7.90 -9.69
C LEU A 164 16.61 8.57 -9.91
N ASP A 165 17.55 7.83 -10.51
CA ASP A 165 18.91 8.25 -10.81
C ASP A 165 19.69 8.83 -9.60
N PRO A 166 19.68 8.19 -8.42
CA PRO A 166 20.44 8.67 -7.26
C PRO A 166 21.95 8.54 -7.49
N LYS A 167 22.71 9.46 -6.89
CA LYS A 167 24.15 9.62 -7.05
C LYS A 167 24.89 9.61 -5.72
N GLU A 168 26.21 9.46 -5.80
CA GLU A 168 27.08 9.77 -4.67
C GLU A 168 26.85 11.22 -4.20
N GLY A 169 26.62 11.40 -2.90
CA GLY A 169 26.24 12.68 -2.30
C GLY A 169 24.73 12.85 -2.05
N ASP A 170 23.88 12.05 -2.70
CA ASP A 170 22.44 12.05 -2.42
C ASP A 170 22.14 11.43 -1.05
N THR A 171 21.06 11.89 -0.44
CA THR A 171 20.49 11.31 0.78
C THR A 171 19.11 10.75 0.49
N ILE A 172 18.95 9.44 0.72
CA ILE A 172 17.76 8.64 0.43
C ILE A 172 17.07 8.26 1.75
N LEU A 173 15.76 8.47 1.84
CA LEU A 173 14.92 7.81 2.84
C LEU A 173 14.38 6.50 2.28
N ASP A 174 14.62 5.40 2.99
CA ASP A 174 13.95 4.11 2.75
C ASP A 174 12.85 3.89 3.78
N MET A 175 11.60 4.18 3.39
CA MET A 175 10.43 4.10 4.28
C MET A 175 9.81 2.70 4.26
N GLY A 176 9.99 1.96 5.37
CA GLY A 176 9.65 0.55 5.49
C GLY A 176 10.84 -0.35 5.18
N CYS A 177 12.02 -0.02 5.71
CA CYS A 177 13.28 -0.64 5.32
C CYS A 177 13.47 -2.09 5.82
N GLY A 178 12.62 -2.57 6.74
CA GLY A 178 12.73 -3.90 7.35
C GLY A 178 14.11 -4.15 7.96
N TYR A 179 14.87 -5.07 7.38
CA TYR A 179 16.24 -5.42 7.82
C TYR A 179 17.33 -4.48 7.29
N GLY A 180 17.00 -3.49 6.46
CA GLY A 180 17.97 -2.56 5.87
C GLY A 180 18.86 -3.17 4.77
N LEU A 181 18.63 -4.42 4.36
CA LEU A 181 19.44 -5.09 3.33
C LEU A 181 19.19 -4.52 1.92
N ILE A 182 17.95 -4.11 1.60
CA ILE A 182 17.67 -3.35 0.39
C ILE A 182 18.34 -1.97 0.47
N SER A 183 18.27 -1.30 1.62
CA SER A 183 18.95 -0.02 1.85
C SER A 183 20.47 -0.13 1.64
N LYS A 184 21.08 -1.20 2.15
CA LYS A 184 22.50 -1.53 1.92
C LYS A 184 22.78 -1.76 0.43
N TYR A 185 21.96 -2.55 -0.25
CA TYR A 185 22.09 -2.77 -1.70
C TYR A 185 22.06 -1.44 -2.47
N ILE A 186 21.13 -0.55 -2.15
CA ILE A 186 21.01 0.77 -2.79
C ILE A 186 22.26 1.61 -2.53
N ALA A 187 22.77 1.66 -1.30
CA ALA A 187 24.01 2.37 -1.00
C ALA A 187 25.19 1.80 -1.80
N GLU A 188 25.31 0.47 -1.92
CA GLU A 188 26.32 -0.22 -2.73
C GLU A 188 26.23 0.15 -4.22
N GLN A 189 25.02 0.19 -4.80
CA GLN A 189 24.83 0.49 -6.22
C GLN A 189 25.05 1.96 -6.58
N THR A 190 24.78 2.88 -5.64
CA THR A 190 24.63 4.31 -5.96
C THR A 190 25.69 5.21 -5.34
N GLY A 191 26.33 4.75 -4.25
CA GLY A 191 27.20 5.60 -3.43
C GLY A 191 26.43 6.55 -2.50
N ALA A 192 25.11 6.61 -2.58
CA ALA A 192 24.28 7.51 -1.79
C ALA A 192 24.25 7.11 -0.30
N ARG A 193 23.95 8.10 0.55
CA ARG A 193 23.62 7.88 1.95
C ARG A 193 22.17 7.42 2.05
N VAL A 194 21.92 6.31 2.75
CA VAL A 194 20.57 5.75 2.91
C VAL A 194 20.20 5.73 4.39
N ILE A 195 19.09 6.38 4.71
CA ILE A 195 18.48 6.38 6.04
C ILE A 195 17.23 5.50 5.95
N GLY A 196 17.23 4.37 6.64
CA GLY A 196 16.08 3.47 6.70
C GLY A 196 15.25 3.69 7.96
N VAL A 197 13.93 3.68 7.81
CA VAL A 197 13.00 3.65 8.95
C VAL A 197 12.05 2.48 8.83
N ASP A 198 11.72 1.87 9.97
CA ASP A 198 10.72 0.82 10.08
C ASP A 198 10.12 0.85 11.49
N LEU A 199 8.92 0.29 11.64
CA LEU A 199 8.28 0.16 12.94
C LEU A 199 8.84 -1.04 13.72
N SER A 200 9.44 -2.02 13.04
CA SER A 200 10.00 -3.21 13.67
C SER A 200 11.31 -2.91 14.40
N ALA A 201 11.28 -3.01 15.73
CA ALA A 201 12.48 -2.84 16.55
C ALA A 201 13.52 -3.95 16.27
N SER A 202 13.08 -5.19 16.08
CA SER A 202 13.97 -6.31 15.72
C SER A 202 14.60 -6.13 14.34
N GLY A 203 13.84 -5.66 13.35
CA GLY A 203 14.35 -5.34 12.02
C GLY A 203 15.42 -4.25 12.06
N ILE A 204 15.13 -3.14 12.74
CA ILE A 204 16.08 -2.03 12.90
C ILE A 204 17.31 -2.44 13.71
N ALA A 205 17.17 -3.25 14.76
CA ALA A 205 18.32 -3.74 15.52
C ALA A 205 19.29 -4.56 14.66
N TYR A 206 18.79 -5.30 13.67
CA TYR A 206 19.64 -5.96 12.67
C TYR A 206 20.25 -4.94 11.70
N ALA A 207 19.45 -4.02 11.16
CA ALA A 207 19.88 -3.01 10.21
C ALA A 207 21.01 -2.13 10.77
N GLN A 208 20.93 -1.76 12.06
CA GLN A 208 21.97 -0.98 12.75
C GLN A 208 23.33 -1.67 12.76
N ARG A 209 23.38 -3.01 12.80
CA ARG A 209 24.65 -3.76 12.68
C ARG A 209 25.26 -3.65 11.28
N LEU A 210 24.44 -3.49 10.24
CA LEU A 210 24.94 -3.24 8.89
C LEU A 210 25.66 -1.88 8.83
N ALA A 211 25.11 -0.88 9.50
CA ALA A 211 25.66 0.48 9.56
C ALA A 211 26.98 0.57 10.34
N GLU A 212 27.30 -0.38 11.24
CA GLU A 212 28.62 -0.46 11.89
C GLU A 212 29.77 -0.63 10.87
N SER A 213 29.48 -1.26 9.73
CA SER A 213 30.45 -1.53 8.66
C SER A 213 30.37 -0.60 7.46
N ASP A 214 29.33 0.24 7.38
CA ASP A 214 29.11 1.16 6.26
C ASP A 214 28.50 2.49 6.75
N SER A 215 29.33 3.53 6.77
CA SER A 215 28.96 4.87 7.26
C SER A 215 27.91 5.59 6.40
N ARG A 216 27.57 5.04 5.22
CA ARG A 216 26.50 5.57 4.37
C ARG A 216 25.12 5.17 4.88
N LEU A 217 25.03 4.22 5.80
CA LEU A 217 23.77 3.68 6.31
C LEU A 217 23.43 4.25 7.70
N SER A 218 22.16 4.54 7.92
CA SER A 218 21.61 4.89 9.24
C SER A 218 20.21 4.31 9.37
N PHE A 219 19.85 3.81 10.55
CA PHE A 219 18.57 3.13 10.76
C PHE A 219 17.92 3.50 12.08
N GLU A 220 16.63 3.82 12.02
CA GLU A 220 15.85 4.29 13.18
C GLU A 220 14.47 3.64 13.23
N VAL A 221 14.00 3.35 14.44
CA VAL A 221 12.61 2.93 14.65
C VAL A 221 11.73 4.17 14.58
N GLN A 222 10.91 4.30 13.53
CA GLN A 222 9.92 5.37 13.40
C GLN A 222 8.61 4.83 12.81
N ASP A 223 7.48 5.43 13.22
CA ASP A 223 6.20 5.21 12.53
C ASP A 223 6.18 6.09 11.27
N ALA A 224 5.84 5.49 10.12
CA ALA A 224 5.67 6.23 8.87
C ALA A 224 4.63 7.38 8.97
N ASN A 225 3.72 7.30 9.94
CA ASN A 225 2.74 8.34 10.23
C ASN A 225 3.29 9.52 11.04
N ASP A 226 4.51 9.40 11.59
CA ASP A 226 5.14 10.39 12.46
C ASP A 226 6.66 10.47 12.19
N LEU A 227 7.02 10.69 10.93
CA LEU A 227 8.42 10.86 10.53
C LEU A 227 8.98 12.18 11.11
N THR A 228 10.08 12.12 11.86
CA THR A 228 10.59 13.27 12.65
C THR A 228 11.75 14.05 12.01
N PHE A 229 12.02 13.82 10.72
CA PHE A 229 13.15 14.46 10.03
C PHE A 229 12.97 15.96 9.78
N PRO A 230 14.05 16.77 9.78
CA PRO A 230 13.98 18.18 9.41
C PRO A 230 13.53 18.40 7.95
N PRO A 231 12.95 19.57 7.63
CA PRO A 231 12.65 19.94 6.25
C PRO A 231 13.90 19.94 5.35
N GLY A 232 13.76 19.55 4.08
CA GLY A 232 14.85 19.61 3.11
C GLY A 232 16.01 18.60 3.34
N THR A 233 15.77 17.53 4.09
CA THR A 233 16.78 16.50 4.41
C THR A 233 17.04 15.55 3.25
N PHE A 234 16.02 15.16 2.51
CA PHE A 234 16.11 14.05 1.54
C PHE A 234 16.04 14.51 0.10
N THR A 235 17.03 14.09 -0.69
CA THR A 235 17.01 14.22 -2.15
C THR A 235 16.09 13.18 -2.80
N HIS A 236 15.98 12.00 -2.16
CA HIS A 236 15.18 10.88 -2.64
C HIS A 236 14.40 10.26 -1.49
N ILE A 237 13.17 9.83 -1.77
CA ILE A 237 12.38 9.01 -0.84
C ILE A 237 11.89 7.79 -1.62
N ILE A 238 12.14 6.61 -1.08
CA ILE A 238 11.61 5.36 -1.61
C ILE A 238 10.68 4.70 -0.61
N SER A 239 9.68 4.00 -1.14
CA SER A 239 8.82 3.14 -0.34
C SER A 239 8.38 1.93 -1.16
N ILE A 240 8.75 0.75 -0.70
CA ILE A 240 8.41 -0.52 -1.33
C ILE A 240 7.38 -1.19 -0.44
N ASP A 241 6.18 -1.44 -0.97
CA ASP A 241 5.15 -2.24 -0.29
C ASP A 241 4.83 -1.75 1.15
N THR A 242 4.89 -0.42 1.38
CA THR A 242 4.75 0.16 2.73
C THR A 242 3.72 1.29 2.81
N VAL A 243 3.57 2.13 1.78
CA VAL A 243 2.71 3.33 1.84
C VAL A 243 1.25 3.07 2.25
N TYR A 244 0.72 1.88 1.98
CA TYR A 244 -0.65 1.50 2.33
C TYR A 244 -0.87 1.22 3.82
N TYR A 245 0.20 1.24 4.64
CA TYR A 245 0.12 1.23 6.10
C TYR A 245 -0.01 2.63 6.71
N ALA A 246 0.11 3.70 5.91
CA ALA A 246 -0.15 5.05 6.36
C ALA A 246 -1.65 5.23 6.66
N ALA A 247 -1.95 5.94 7.75
CA ALA A 247 -3.30 6.31 8.13
C ALA A 247 -3.93 7.29 7.12
N SER A 248 -3.10 8.13 6.50
CA SER A 248 -3.50 9.00 5.39
C SER A 248 -2.36 9.10 4.39
N LEU A 249 -2.59 8.59 3.17
CA LEU A 249 -1.63 8.69 2.08
C LEU A 249 -1.33 10.15 1.73
N LYS A 250 -2.34 11.03 1.75
CA LYS A 250 -2.19 12.45 1.47
C LYS A 250 -1.30 13.15 2.50
N SER A 251 -1.50 12.88 3.79
CA SER A 251 -0.65 13.44 4.85
C SER A 251 0.79 12.93 4.75
N LEU A 252 0.97 11.64 4.45
CA LEU A 252 2.29 11.06 4.22
C LEU A 252 3.02 11.73 3.04
N LEU A 253 2.35 11.89 1.90
CA LEU A 253 2.95 12.52 0.72
C LEU A 253 3.26 14.00 0.94
N ARG A 254 2.44 14.73 1.71
CA ARG A 254 2.80 16.10 2.14
C ARG A 254 4.03 16.10 3.05
N ARG A 255 4.12 15.14 3.97
CA ARG A 255 5.31 14.98 4.83
C ARG A 255 6.55 14.72 3.98
N PHE A 256 6.45 13.92 2.92
CA PHE A 256 7.54 13.71 1.96
C PHE A 256 8.00 15.03 1.32
N GLN A 257 7.09 15.88 0.84
CA GLN A 257 7.46 17.18 0.26
C GLN A 257 8.16 18.11 1.26
N GLU A 258 7.77 18.05 2.53
CA GLU A 258 8.35 18.85 3.60
C GLU A 258 9.78 18.41 3.92
N ILE A 259 9.98 17.11 4.17
CA ILE A 259 11.29 16.55 4.53
C ILE A 259 12.22 16.42 3.31
N GLY A 260 11.69 16.54 2.10
CA GLY A 260 12.46 16.50 0.87
C GLY A 260 13.01 17.87 0.45
N THR A 261 14.13 17.84 -0.25
CA THR A 261 14.69 19.02 -0.94
C THR A 261 13.75 19.54 -2.02
N GLU A 262 14.02 20.71 -2.58
CA GLU A 262 13.26 21.26 -3.73
C GLU A 262 13.29 20.31 -4.94
N ASP A 263 14.41 19.62 -5.17
CA ASP A 263 14.56 18.63 -6.26
C ASP A 263 14.15 17.20 -5.88
N LEU A 264 13.37 17.02 -4.80
CA LEU A 264 13.00 15.70 -4.28
C LEU A 264 12.45 14.79 -5.38
N ARG A 265 12.97 13.56 -5.44
CA ARG A 265 12.41 12.46 -6.24
C ARG A 265 11.84 11.38 -5.34
N VAL A 266 10.66 10.86 -5.70
CA VAL A 266 9.95 9.86 -4.91
C VAL A 266 9.71 8.62 -5.77
N GLY A 267 10.09 7.44 -5.26
CA GLY A 267 9.79 6.14 -5.88
C GLY A 267 8.90 5.30 -4.97
N ILE A 268 7.70 4.95 -5.42
CA ILE A 268 6.75 4.16 -4.64
C ILE A 268 6.37 2.92 -5.43
N VAL A 269 6.65 1.74 -4.87
CA VAL A 269 6.18 0.47 -5.43
C VAL A 269 4.97 0.01 -4.64
N ARG A 270 3.89 -0.30 -5.36
CA ARG A 270 2.62 -0.73 -4.75
C ARG A 270 1.89 -1.75 -5.61
N THR A 271 1.36 -2.78 -4.95
CA THR A 271 0.46 -3.77 -5.55
C THR A 271 -1.01 -3.44 -5.24
N PHE A 272 -1.87 -3.70 -6.21
CA PHE A 272 -3.32 -3.57 -6.20
C PHE A 272 -3.92 -4.92 -6.65
N PRO A 273 -4.33 -5.79 -5.72
CA PRO A 273 -4.93 -7.07 -6.07
C PRO A 273 -6.28 -6.86 -6.75
N ILE A 274 -6.60 -7.66 -7.78
CA ILE A 274 -7.91 -7.65 -8.43
C ILE A 274 -8.95 -8.26 -7.47
N ARG A 275 -9.53 -7.39 -6.65
CA ARG A 275 -10.60 -7.76 -5.72
C ARG A 275 -11.85 -6.92 -5.98
N THR A 276 -11.66 -5.77 -6.62
CA THR A 276 -12.60 -4.64 -6.57
C THR A 276 -12.73 -3.87 -7.89
N PHE A 277 -12.04 -4.32 -8.94
CA PHE A 277 -12.04 -3.70 -10.28
C PHE A 277 -12.03 -4.80 -11.33
N THR A 278 -12.48 -4.51 -12.54
CA THR A 278 -12.29 -5.43 -13.68
C THR A 278 -11.09 -4.97 -14.51
N PRO A 279 -10.43 -5.86 -15.28
CA PRO A 279 -9.31 -5.47 -16.14
C PRO A 279 -9.68 -4.33 -17.12
N GLU A 280 -10.93 -4.26 -17.56
CA GLU A 280 -11.43 -3.24 -18.49
C GLU A 280 -11.62 -1.87 -17.84
N THR A 281 -11.81 -1.84 -16.52
CA THR A 281 -12.07 -0.60 -15.75
C THR A 281 -10.83 -0.14 -14.97
N TRP A 282 -9.83 -1.01 -14.85
CA TRP A 282 -8.58 -0.75 -14.14
C TRP A 282 -7.65 0.20 -14.91
N SER A 283 -7.08 1.17 -14.20
CA SER A 283 -5.98 1.97 -14.71
C SER A 283 -5.13 2.45 -13.54
N PRO A 284 -3.79 2.33 -13.59
CA PRO A 284 -2.93 2.86 -12.54
C PRO A 284 -3.08 4.37 -12.35
N GLU A 285 -3.40 5.11 -13.42
CA GLU A 285 -3.62 6.56 -13.41
C GLU A 285 -4.84 6.97 -12.59
N ARG A 286 -5.75 6.03 -12.32
CA ARG A 286 -6.99 6.26 -11.58
C ARG A 286 -6.87 5.86 -10.11
N THR A 287 -5.69 5.46 -9.67
CA THR A 287 -5.44 5.14 -8.27
C THR A 287 -5.38 6.41 -7.43
N GLU A 288 -5.72 6.30 -6.15
CA GLU A 288 -5.53 7.38 -5.16
C GLU A 288 -4.09 7.91 -5.15
N LEU A 289 -3.11 7.02 -5.27
CA LEU A 289 -1.70 7.37 -5.30
C LEU A 289 -1.39 8.21 -6.53
N ALA A 290 -1.80 7.78 -7.72
CA ALA A 290 -1.59 8.55 -8.96
C ALA A 290 -2.24 9.95 -8.89
N THR A 291 -3.47 10.03 -8.36
CA THR A 291 -4.18 11.30 -8.18
C THR A 291 -3.43 12.23 -7.23
N LEU A 292 -3.03 11.73 -6.06
CA LEU A 292 -2.28 12.53 -5.08
C LEU A 292 -0.89 12.92 -5.56
N LEU A 293 -0.22 12.06 -6.33
CA LEU A 293 1.06 12.41 -6.95
C LEU A 293 0.90 13.53 -7.98
N ARG A 294 -0.17 13.54 -8.79
CA ARG A 294 -0.47 14.69 -9.67
C ARG A 294 -0.82 15.94 -8.87
N GLU A 295 -1.63 15.82 -7.83
CA GLU A 295 -2.03 16.97 -6.99
C GLU A 295 -0.81 17.61 -6.31
N LEU A 296 0.05 16.80 -5.69
CA LEU A 296 1.11 17.29 -4.80
C LEU A 296 2.43 17.49 -5.54
N PHE A 297 2.77 16.62 -6.49
CA PHE A 297 4.05 16.65 -7.23
C PHE A 297 3.88 17.12 -8.69
N GLY A 298 2.67 17.48 -9.12
CA GLY A 298 2.37 17.97 -10.46
C GLY A 298 2.28 16.88 -11.53
N SER A 299 3.23 15.93 -11.54
CA SER A 299 3.23 14.80 -12.48
C SER A 299 3.91 13.57 -11.88
N HIS A 300 3.66 12.41 -12.50
CA HIS A 300 4.37 11.18 -12.17
C HIS A 300 4.56 10.33 -13.43
N GLN A 301 5.51 9.42 -13.36
CA GLN A 301 5.68 8.29 -14.25
C GLN A 301 5.16 7.04 -13.57
N CYS A 302 4.61 6.11 -14.34
CA CYS A 302 4.12 4.84 -13.86
C CYS A 302 4.67 3.71 -14.72
N VAL A 303 5.23 2.68 -14.09
CA VAL A 303 5.73 1.47 -14.74
C VAL A 303 4.92 0.29 -14.25
N ASP A 304 4.35 -0.46 -15.20
CA ASP A 304 3.64 -1.70 -14.93
C ASP A 304 4.64 -2.85 -14.68
N LEU A 305 4.51 -3.48 -13.52
CA LEU A 305 5.30 -4.63 -13.05
C LEU A 305 4.40 -5.84 -12.75
N SER A 306 3.14 -5.81 -13.22
CA SER A 306 2.11 -6.80 -12.88
C SER A 306 2.48 -8.19 -13.38
N ARG A 307 3.12 -8.28 -14.56
CA ARG A 307 3.55 -9.58 -15.10
C ARG A 307 4.60 -10.22 -14.19
N GLU A 308 5.61 -9.45 -13.79
CA GLU A 308 6.65 -9.87 -12.86
C GLU A 308 6.05 -10.28 -11.51
N GLU A 309 5.14 -9.48 -10.95
CA GLU A 309 4.44 -9.75 -9.69
C GLU A 309 3.69 -11.10 -9.70
N ASN A 310 2.84 -11.33 -10.71
CA ASN A 310 2.06 -12.57 -10.80
C ASN A 310 2.93 -13.81 -10.99
N ALA A 311 4.03 -13.69 -11.75
CA ALA A 311 5.01 -14.77 -11.86
C ALA A 311 5.73 -15.02 -10.54
N HIS A 312 6.03 -13.96 -9.80
CA HIS A 312 6.73 -14.02 -8.52
C HIS A 312 5.90 -14.75 -7.45
N TRP A 313 4.60 -14.49 -7.35
CA TRP A 313 3.72 -15.20 -6.40
C TRP A 313 3.68 -16.71 -6.65
N LYS A 314 3.59 -17.13 -7.92
CA LYS A 314 3.66 -18.56 -8.29
C LYS A 314 5.00 -19.18 -7.90
N LYS A 315 6.10 -18.47 -8.18
CA LYS A 315 7.45 -18.90 -7.79
C LYS A 315 7.61 -19.02 -6.27
N LYS A 316 7.03 -18.10 -5.48
CA LYS A 316 7.04 -18.20 -4.00
C LYS A 316 6.39 -19.52 -3.54
N VAL A 317 5.24 -19.88 -4.08
CA VAL A 317 4.53 -21.14 -3.74
C VAL A 317 5.42 -22.34 -4.07
N GLU A 318 5.94 -22.42 -5.29
CA GLU A 318 6.78 -23.53 -5.75
C GLU A 318 8.04 -23.70 -4.87
N VAL A 319 8.76 -22.61 -4.60
CA VAL A 319 10.00 -22.66 -3.80
C VAL A 319 9.70 -22.99 -2.34
N LEU A 320 8.69 -22.38 -1.73
CA LEU A 320 8.31 -22.72 -0.35
C LEU A 320 7.97 -24.20 -0.24
N GLU A 321 7.18 -24.74 -1.17
CA GLU A 321 6.81 -26.15 -1.16
C GLU A 321 8.05 -27.06 -1.23
N SER A 322 9.03 -26.70 -2.06
CA SER A 322 10.31 -27.44 -2.15
C SER A 322 11.15 -27.36 -0.86
N LEU A 323 11.00 -26.29 -0.08
CA LEU A 323 11.75 -26.04 1.15
C LEU A 323 10.99 -26.45 2.42
N ARG A 324 9.76 -26.99 2.31
CA ARG A 324 8.92 -27.39 3.44
C ARG A 324 9.67 -28.23 4.48
N GLU A 325 10.33 -29.29 4.05
CA GLU A 325 11.12 -30.17 4.93
C GLU A 325 12.34 -29.45 5.53
N ARG A 326 12.90 -28.47 4.82
CA ARG A 326 14.04 -27.67 5.31
C ARG A 326 13.62 -26.76 6.46
N PHE A 327 12.48 -26.08 6.32
CA PHE A 327 11.89 -25.28 7.41
C PHE A 327 11.53 -26.15 8.61
N ALA A 328 10.95 -27.34 8.38
CA ALA A 328 10.62 -28.28 9.45
C ALA A 328 11.87 -28.75 10.21
N ALA A 329 12.94 -29.12 9.49
CA ALA A 329 14.20 -29.57 10.08
C ALA A 329 14.92 -28.47 10.90
N GLU A 330 14.75 -27.20 10.52
CA GLU A 330 15.25 -26.04 11.27
C GLU A 330 14.35 -25.65 12.46
N GLY A 331 13.16 -26.25 12.59
CA GLY A 331 12.19 -25.87 13.61
C GLY A 331 11.50 -24.53 13.33
N SER A 332 11.54 -24.05 12.09
CA SER A 332 10.94 -22.78 11.63
C SER A 332 9.62 -23.02 10.89
N GLN A 333 8.83 -24.00 11.33
CA GLN A 333 7.58 -24.41 10.69
C GLN A 333 6.55 -23.28 10.63
N ASP A 334 6.48 -22.45 11.66
CA ASP A 334 5.54 -21.34 11.72
C ASP A 334 5.89 -20.22 10.72
N LEU A 335 7.19 -20.02 10.46
CA LEU A 335 7.67 -19.12 9.42
C LEU A 335 7.29 -19.62 8.02
N PHE A 336 7.42 -20.93 7.79
CA PHE A 336 6.94 -21.56 6.57
C PHE A 336 5.43 -21.37 6.40
N GLU A 337 4.64 -21.69 7.41
CA GLU A 337 3.17 -21.58 7.36
C GLU A 337 2.71 -20.16 7.05
N PHE A 338 3.34 -19.17 7.69
CA PHE A 338 3.07 -17.76 7.44
C PHE A 338 3.37 -17.36 5.98
N ARG A 339 4.55 -17.70 5.46
CA ARG A 339 4.95 -17.36 4.08
C ARG A 339 4.16 -18.12 3.03
N TYR A 340 3.88 -19.40 3.27
CA TYR A 340 3.14 -20.25 2.34
C TYR A 340 1.67 -19.86 2.26
N ALA A 341 1.03 -19.57 3.41
CA ALA A 341 -0.36 -19.11 3.43
C ALA A 341 -0.53 -17.79 2.66
N GLU A 342 0.38 -16.83 2.85
CA GLU A 342 0.39 -15.58 2.07
C GLU A 342 0.56 -15.88 0.56
N ALA A 343 1.59 -16.65 0.20
CA ALA A 343 1.92 -16.92 -1.19
C ALA A 343 0.81 -17.68 -1.92
N ALA A 344 0.26 -18.72 -1.30
CA ALA A 344 -0.81 -19.53 -1.89
C ALA A 344 -2.09 -18.71 -2.08
N TYR A 345 -2.39 -17.80 -1.15
CA TYR A 345 -3.53 -16.90 -1.27
C TYR A 345 -3.36 -15.89 -2.41
N GLU A 346 -2.25 -15.15 -2.42
CA GLU A 346 -2.04 -14.09 -3.40
C GLU A 346 -1.75 -14.62 -4.81
N ALA A 347 -1.19 -15.84 -4.95
CA ALA A 347 -1.00 -16.49 -6.26
C ALA A 347 -2.33 -16.88 -6.94
N GLY A 348 -3.42 -16.98 -6.18
CA GLY A 348 -4.76 -17.22 -6.71
C GLY A 348 -5.48 -15.97 -7.21
N ILE A 349 -4.85 -14.80 -7.08
CA ILE A 349 -5.46 -13.50 -7.36
C ILE A 349 -4.58 -12.77 -8.35
N GLU A 350 -5.18 -12.22 -9.41
CA GLU A 350 -4.42 -11.40 -10.35
C GLU A 350 -3.98 -10.10 -9.66
N GLN A 351 -2.68 -9.86 -9.64
CA GLN A 351 -2.08 -8.72 -8.96
C GLN A 351 -1.69 -7.65 -9.97
N TYR A 352 -2.05 -6.39 -9.71
CA TYR A 352 -1.55 -5.28 -10.50
C TYR A 352 -0.50 -4.51 -9.71
N ARG A 353 0.76 -4.55 -10.14
CA ARG A 353 1.88 -3.92 -9.44
C ARG A 353 2.42 -2.77 -10.27
N TYR A 354 2.64 -1.64 -9.61
CA TYR A 354 3.16 -0.45 -10.26
C TYR A 354 4.29 0.16 -9.47
N LEU A 355 5.29 0.67 -10.20
CA LEU A 355 6.26 1.62 -9.71
C LEU A 355 5.85 3.02 -10.15
N PHE A 356 5.55 3.87 -9.19
CA PHE A 356 5.29 5.29 -9.40
C PHE A 356 6.56 6.10 -9.10
N VAL A 357 6.91 7.00 -10.01
CA VAL A 357 8.03 7.94 -9.82
C VAL A 357 7.53 9.36 -9.98
N ALA A 358 7.75 10.21 -8.98
CA ALA A 358 7.35 11.61 -9.00
C ALA A 358 8.52 12.52 -8.60
N ARG A 359 8.45 13.78 -9.01
CA ARG A 359 9.44 14.81 -8.66
C ARG A 359 8.72 16.03 -8.08
N LYS A 360 9.25 16.58 -7.00
CA LYS A 360 8.74 17.85 -6.44
C LYS A 360 9.04 18.96 -7.46
N ALA A 361 8.00 19.74 -7.76
CA ALA A 361 8.02 20.80 -8.77
C ALA A 361 8.54 22.12 -8.21
#